data_AF-A0AAD7G2T0-F1
#
_entry.id   AF-A0AAD7G2T0-F1
#
_cell.length_a   1.000
_cell.length_b   1.000
_cell.length_c   1.000
_cell.angle_alpha   90.00
_cell.angle_beta   90.00
_cell.angle_gamma   90.00
#
_symmetry.space_group_name_H-M   'P 1'
#
loop_
_entity.id
_entity.type
_entity.pdbx_description
1 polymer ?
#
loop_
_entity_poly.entity_id
_entity_poly.type
_entity_poly.pdbx_seq_one_letter_code
_entity_poly.pdbx_strand_id
1 'polypeptide(L)'
;DVLRALHHAMQKCITPADWETLSDAEAQRVQDAFTSRCRAEAVRSGVAPAWLRNSEVAARNAGVKRVDFLLGKTVFGGLVKAPEDPDGCFRLITL
;
A
#
# COMPACT_ATOMS: atom_id res chain seq x y z
N ASP A 1 -14.11 11.24 5.60
CA ASP A 1 -13.23 10.25 6.25
C ASP A 1 -11.87 10.25 5.54
N VAL A 2 -10.86 10.85 6.18
CA VAL A 2 -9.51 11.03 5.61
C VAL A 2 -8.76 9.71 5.49
N LEU A 3 -8.90 8.81 6.47
CA LEU A 3 -8.24 7.51 6.46
C LEU A 3 -8.75 6.65 5.31
N ARG A 4 -10.06 6.70 5.02
CA ARG A 4 -10.63 6.03 3.85
C ARG A 4 -10.10 6.61 2.54
N ALA A 5 -9.99 7.93 2.42
CA ALA A 5 -9.44 8.56 1.24
C ALA A 5 -7.96 8.19 1.02
N LEU A 6 -7.15 8.19 2.08
CA LEU A 6 -5.76 7.74 2.05
C LEU A 6 -5.67 6.27 1.65
N HIS A 7 -6.47 5.40 2.27
CA HIS A 7 -6.53 3.99 1.93
C HIS A 7 -6.81 3.81 0.43
N HIS A 8 -7.83 4.48 -0.12
CA HIS A 8 -8.16 4.41 -1.55
C HIS A 8 -7.02 4.91 -2.43
N ALA A 9 -6.34 5.99 -2.03
CA ALA A 9 -5.19 6.51 -2.76
C ALA A 9 -4.01 5.51 -2.79
N MET A 10 -3.78 4.79 -1.69
CA MET A 10 -2.73 3.77 -1.58
C MET A 10 -3.01 2.52 -2.44
N GLN A 11 -4.27 2.24 -2.75
CA GLN A 11 -4.65 1.11 -3.62
C GLN A 11 -4.49 1.41 -5.12
N LYS A 12 -4.21 2.66 -5.52
CA LYS A 12 -4.01 3.02 -6.93
C LYS A 12 -2.68 2.46 -7.45
N CYS A 13 -2.66 2.08 -8.73
CA CYS A 13 -1.44 1.62 -9.39
C CYS A 13 -0.44 2.76 -9.58
N ILE A 14 0.84 2.42 -9.51
CA ILE A 14 1.89 3.32 -9.96
C ILE A 14 1.97 3.37 -11.48
N THR A 15 2.42 4.50 -12.00
CA THR A 15 2.53 4.83 -13.41
C THR A 15 3.89 4.44 -13.97
N PRO A 16 4.06 4.37 -15.30
CA PRO A 16 5.38 4.18 -15.91
C PRO A 16 6.41 5.23 -15.45
N ALA A 17 5.99 6.49 -15.30
CA ALA A 17 6.85 7.57 -14.82
C ALA A 17 7.36 7.32 -13.39
N ASP A 18 6.55 6.70 -12.52
CA ASP A 18 6.98 6.35 -11.16
C ASP A 18 8.11 5.30 -11.21
N TRP A 19 8.05 4.33 -12.14
CA TRP A 19 9.11 3.33 -12.31
C TRP A 19 10.42 3.93 -12.81
N GLU A 20 10.36 4.92 -13.69
CA GLU A 20 11.54 5.62 -14.21
C GLU A 20 12.33 6.37 -13.12
N THR A 21 11.70 6.66 -11.98
CA THR A 21 12.38 7.30 -10.83
C THR A 21 13.19 6.32 -9.97
N LEU A 22 13.00 5.01 -10.14
CA LEU A 22 13.62 3.99 -9.30
C LEU A 22 14.95 3.51 -9.89
N SER A 23 15.94 3.33 -9.02
CA SER A 23 17.11 2.49 -9.33
C SER A 23 16.73 1.00 -9.38
N ASP A 24 17.57 0.17 -10.00
CA ASP A 24 17.35 -1.29 -10.06
C ASP A 24 17.17 -1.92 -8.67
N ALA A 25 17.96 -1.45 -7.69
CA ALA A 25 17.87 -1.92 -6.31
C ALA A 25 16.53 -1.54 -5.67
N GLU A 26 16.00 -0.36 -5.95
CA GLU A 26 14.70 0.09 -5.44
C GLU A 26 13.55 -0.64 -6.15
N ALA A 27 13.64 -0.83 -7.46
CA ALA A 27 12.68 -1.60 -8.23
C ALA A 27 12.55 -3.03 -7.68
N GLN A 28 13.67 -3.67 -7.32
CA GLN A 28 13.66 -4.99 -6.68
C GLN A 28 12.95 -4.95 -5.31
N ARG A 29 13.20 -3.92 -4.49
CA ARG A 29 12.51 -3.77 -3.19
C ARG A 29 11.01 -3.58 -3.34
N VAL A 30 10.58 -2.82 -4.35
CA VAL A 30 9.16 -2.64 -4.69
C VAL A 30 8.55 -3.97 -5.12
N GLN A 31 9.28 -4.77 -5.90
CA GLN A 31 8.83 -6.10 -6.31
C GLN A 31 8.66 -7.05 -5.13
N ASP A 32 9.58 -7.02 -4.17
CA ASP A 32 9.50 -7.82 -2.93
C ASP A 32 8.31 -7.39 -2.05
N ALA A 33 8.10 -6.08 -1.90
CA ALA A 33 6.97 -5.51 -1.17
C ALA A 33 5.63 -5.91 -1.83
N PHE A 34 5.53 -5.82 -3.16
CA PHE A 34 4.37 -6.29 -3.91
C PHE A 34 4.07 -7.77 -3.65
N THR A 35 5.09 -8.64 -3.75
CA THR A 35 4.92 -10.08 -3.53
C THR A 35 4.49 -10.36 -2.08
N SER A 36 5.08 -9.68 -1.11
CA SER A 36 4.71 -9.77 0.30
C SER A 36 3.24 -9.39 0.54
N ARG A 37 2.79 -8.25 -0.02
CA ARG A 37 1.38 -7.83 0.08
C ARG A 37 0.44 -8.85 -0.55
N CYS A 38 0.75 -9.35 -1.75
CA CYS A 38 -0.10 -10.31 -2.45
C CYS A 38 -0.29 -11.59 -1.63
N ARG A 39 0.79 -12.11 -1.03
CA ARG A 39 0.71 -13.28 -0.14
C ARG A 39 -0.11 -13.00 1.09
N ALA A 40 0.11 -11.86 1.75
CA ALA A 40 -0.65 -11.47 2.93
C ALA A 40 -2.16 -11.31 2.63
N GLU A 41 -2.50 -10.76 1.47
CA GLU A 41 -3.88 -10.60 1.01
C GLU A 41 -4.54 -11.94 0.70
N ALA A 42 -3.83 -12.84 0.02
CA ALA A 42 -4.31 -14.19 -0.25
C ALA A 42 -4.60 -14.98 1.05
N VAL A 43 -3.70 -14.91 2.03
CA VAL A 43 -3.90 -15.54 3.35
C VAL A 43 -5.13 -14.96 4.06
N ARG A 44 -5.30 -13.63 4.08
CA ARG A 44 -6.47 -12.98 4.68
C ARG A 44 -7.79 -13.38 4.01
N SER A 45 -7.77 -13.57 2.70
CA SER A 45 -8.94 -13.98 1.91
C SER A 45 -9.21 -15.49 1.97
N GLY A 46 -8.45 -16.26 2.77
CA GLY A 46 -8.63 -17.71 2.92
C GLY A 46 -8.14 -18.53 1.72
N VAL A 47 -7.31 -17.94 0.85
CA VAL A 47 -6.73 -18.65 -0.29
C VAL A 47 -5.74 -19.69 0.22
N ALA A 48 -5.98 -20.96 -0.11
CA ALA A 48 -5.08 -22.04 0.28
C ALA A 48 -3.68 -21.83 -0.36
N PRO A 49 -2.58 -22.26 0.32
CA PRO A 49 -1.21 -22.07 -0.17
C PRO A 49 -0.99 -22.54 -1.62
N ALA A 50 -1.66 -23.61 -2.04
CA ALA A 50 -1.59 -24.16 -3.41
C ALA A 50 -2.04 -23.16 -4.50
N TRP A 51 -2.90 -22.21 -4.16
CA TRP A 51 -3.45 -21.21 -5.09
C TRP A 51 -2.77 -19.84 -5.01
N LEU A 52 -1.76 -19.68 -4.13
CA LEU A 52 -1.01 -18.42 -3.98
C LEU A 52 -0.43 -17.95 -5.31
N ARG A 53 0.09 -18.87 -6.13
CA ARG A 53 0.67 -18.54 -7.43
C ARG A 53 -0.35 -17.91 -8.38
N ASN A 54 -1.59 -18.40 -8.40
CA ASN A 54 -2.64 -17.86 -9.24
C ASN A 54 -3.08 -16.47 -8.75
N SER A 55 -3.13 -16.29 -7.43
CA SER A 55 -3.39 -14.98 -6.82
C SER A 55 -2.29 -13.96 -7.13
N GLU A 56 -1.01 -14.37 -7.11
CA GLU A 56 0.12 -13.52 -7.48
C GLU A 56 0.08 -13.12 -8.97
N VAL A 57 -0.28 -14.04 -9.86
CA VAL A 57 -0.44 -13.76 -11.30
C VAL A 57 -1.59 -12.78 -11.55
N ALA A 58 -2.74 -13.00 -10.91
CA ALA A 58 -3.88 -12.08 -11.02
C ALA A 58 -3.52 -10.68 -10.48
N ALA A 59 -2.78 -10.61 -9.37
CA ALA A 59 -2.32 -9.35 -8.82
C ALA A 59 -1.29 -8.65 -9.71
N ARG A 60 -0.43 -9.38 -10.43
CA ARG A 60 0.51 -8.79 -11.40
C ARG A 60 -0.22 -8.14 -12.55
N ASN A 61 -1.30 -8.76 -13.05
CA ASN A 61 -2.13 -8.18 -14.11
C ASN A 61 -2.87 -6.92 -13.64
N ALA A 62 -3.17 -6.81 -12.35
CA ALA A 62 -3.75 -5.61 -11.75
C ALA A 62 -2.74 -4.47 -11.57
N GLY A 63 -1.43 -4.78 -11.61
CA GLY A 63 -0.35 -3.83 -11.47
C GLY A 63 0.12 -3.62 -10.02
N VAL A 64 1.28 -2.99 -9.89
CA VAL A 64 1.90 -2.64 -8.61
C VAL A 64 1.20 -1.41 -8.03
N LYS A 65 0.82 -1.46 -6.75
CA LYS A 65 0.07 -0.39 -6.07
C LYS A 65 1.03 0.59 -5.39
N ARG A 66 0.56 1.81 -5.12
CA ARG A 66 1.33 2.83 -4.38
C ARG A 66 1.78 2.35 -3.00
N VAL A 67 0.99 1.53 -2.32
CA VAL A 67 1.42 0.91 -1.07
C VAL A 67 2.68 0.04 -1.22
N ASP A 68 2.85 -0.63 -2.36
CA ASP A 68 4.04 -1.46 -2.64
C ASP A 68 5.25 -0.58 -2.98
N PHE A 69 5.01 0.47 -3.76
CA PHE A 69 6.01 1.50 -4.09
C PHE A 69 6.57 2.17 -2.83
N LEU A 70 5.72 2.41 -1.83
CA LEU A 70 6.10 2.91 -0.52
C LEU A 70 6.65 1.82 0.42
N LEU A 71 6.91 0.61 -0.09
CA LEU A 71 7.47 -0.53 0.64
C LEU A 71 6.61 -0.97 1.84
N GLY A 72 5.29 -0.83 1.73
CA GLY A 72 4.36 -1.15 2.81
C GLY A 72 4.41 -0.16 3.98
N LYS A 73 5.06 1.00 3.84
CA LYS A 73 5.03 2.06 4.85
C LYS A 73 3.62 2.67 4.92
N THR A 74 2.92 2.40 6.02
CA THR A 74 1.54 2.84 6.27
C THR A 74 1.43 3.92 7.35
N VAL A 75 2.56 4.41 7.87
CA VAL A 75 2.59 5.43 8.92
C VAL A 75 2.65 6.82 8.30
N PHE A 76 1.71 7.67 8.69
CA PHE A 76 1.65 9.07 8.27
C PHE A 76 2.10 9.97 9.43
N GLY A 77 3.18 10.74 9.22
CA GLY A 77 3.57 11.81 10.12
C GLY A 77 2.70 13.06 9.93
N GLY A 78 2.69 13.95 10.93
CA GLY A 78 2.00 15.24 10.81
C GLY A 78 0.49 15.19 11.09
N LEU A 79 0.01 14.16 11.80
CA LEU A 79 -1.34 14.09 12.34
C LEU A 79 -1.29 14.25 13.86
N VAL A 80 -2.13 15.11 14.43
CA VAL A 80 -2.33 15.23 15.88
C VAL A 80 -3.77 14.90 16.23
N LYS A 81 -3.99 14.27 17.40
CA LYS A 81 -5.34 14.01 17.89
C LYS A 81 -6.07 15.34 18.07
N ALA A 82 -7.30 15.45 17.55
CA ALA A 82 -8.12 16.62 17.77
C ALA A 82 -8.49 16.68 19.27
N PRO A 83 -8.12 17.74 20.01
CA PRO A 83 -8.34 17.80 21.45
C PRO A 83 -9.83 17.89 21.80
N GLU A 84 -10.65 18.44 20.89
CA GLU A 84 -12.10 18.57 21.04
C GLU A 84 -12.91 17.29 20.73
N ASP A 85 -12.28 16.20 20.27
CA ASP A 85 -13.01 14.99 19.86
C ASP A 85 -12.53 13.71 20.60
N PRO A 86 -13.33 13.20 21.56
CA PRO A 86 -13.00 11.98 22.28
C PRO A 86 -13.06 10.71 21.39
N ASP A 87 -13.75 10.74 20.24
CA ASP A 87 -14.00 9.59 19.37
C ASP A 87 -12.81 9.25 18.45
N GLY A 88 -11.68 9.94 18.60
CA GLY A 88 -10.43 9.57 17.94
C GLY A 88 -10.21 10.23 16.57
N CYS A 89 -10.76 11.42 16.35
CA CYS A 89 -10.44 12.21 15.17
C CYS A 89 -9.01 12.80 15.24
N PHE A 90 -8.35 12.88 14.07
CA PHE A 90 -7.01 13.42 13.91
C PHE A 90 -7.03 14.58 12.90
N ARG A 91 -6.28 15.65 13.16
CA ARG A 91 -6.10 16.79 12.27
C ARG A 91 -4.67 16.86 11.72
N LEU A 92 -4.53 17.38 10.50
CA LEU A 92 -3.24 17.69 9.89
C LEU A 92 -2.56 18.86 10.62
N ILE A 93 -1.26 18.72 10.86
CA ILE A 93 -0.39 19.85 11.24
C ILE A 93 -0.12 20.63 9.94
N THR A 94 -0.81 21.74 9.75
CA THR A 94 -0.44 22.73 8.74
C THR A 94 0.68 23.60 9.32
N LEU A 95 1.85 23.62 8.65
CA LEU A 95 2.95 24.54 8.93
C LEU A 95 2.59 25.97 8.51
#